data_AF-A0A452RIC2-F1
#
_entry.id   AF-A0A452RIC2-F1
#
_cell.length_a   1.000
_cell.length_b   1.000
_cell.length_c   1.000
_cell.angle_alpha   90.00
_cell.angle_beta   90.00
_cell.angle_gamma   90.00
#
_symmetry.space_group_name_H-M   'P 1'
#
loop_
_entity.id
_entity.type
_entity.pdbx_description
1 polymer ?
#
loop_
_entity_poly.entity_id
_entity_poly.type
_entity_poly.pdbx_seq_one_letter_code
_entity_poly.pdbx_strand_id
1 'polypeptide(L)'
;MPPPAEVTDPSHAPAVLRQLNEQRLRGLFCDVTLIAGDTKFPAHRSVLAASSPFFREALLASAPLPLPPVTGAPPTPPTPPPPILPPPVPPKGEGERAGLERTQKGDVG
;
A
#
# COMPACT_ATOMS: atom_id res chain seq x y z
N MET A 1 9.51 56.48 -13.44
CA MET A 1 8.77 55.30 -13.93
C MET A 1 7.84 54.84 -12.83
N PRO A 2 6.55 54.60 -13.10
CA PRO A 2 5.72 53.85 -12.17
C PRO A 2 6.28 52.43 -12.02
N PRO A 3 6.20 51.82 -10.82
CA PRO A 3 6.57 50.41 -10.65
C PRO A 3 5.68 49.54 -11.55
N PRO A 4 6.20 48.43 -12.10
CA PRO A 4 5.38 47.51 -12.88
C PRO A 4 4.19 47.09 -12.03
N ALA A 5 2.98 47.34 -12.53
CA ALA A 5 1.76 46.92 -11.86
C ALA A 5 1.78 45.39 -11.78
N GLU A 6 1.83 44.84 -10.56
CA GLU A 6 1.68 43.41 -10.35
C GLU A 6 0.26 43.01 -10.72
N VAL A 7 0.13 42.33 -11.87
CA VAL A 7 -1.14 41.74 -12.27
C VAL A 7 -1.29 40.43 -11.52
N THR A 8 -2.05 40.46 -10.43
CA THR A 8 -2.38 39.28 -9.63
C THR A 8 -3.85 38.90 -9.87
N ASP A 9 -4.07 37.85 -10.66
CA ASP A 9 -5.38 37.21 -10.78
C ASP A 9 -5.41 35.96 -9.88
N PRO A 10 -6.24 35.92 -8.82
CA PRO A 10 -6.30 34.79 -7.90
C PRO A 10 -6.79 33.49 -8.56
N SER A 11 -7.46 33.57 -9.71
CA SER A 11 -7.96 32.40 -10.45
C SER A 11 -6.90 31.77 -11.37
N HIS A 12 -5.82 32.50 -11.66
CA HIS A 12 -4.81 32.08 -12.63
C HIS A 12 -4.07 30.82 -12.20
N ALA A 13 -3.52 30.80 -10.98
CA ALA A 13 -2.79 29.65 -10.46
C ALA A 13 -3.59 28.33 -10.46
N PRO A 14 -4.82 28.27 -9.91
CA PRO A 14 -5.60 27.03 -9.96
C PRO A 14 -6.00 26.62 -11.38
N ALA A 15 -6.27 27.57 -12.28
CA ALA A 15 -6.56 27.26 -13.69
C ALA A 15 -5.36 26.62 -14.40
N VAL A 16 -4.16 27.17 -14.19
CA VAL A 16 -2.91 26.61 -14.74
C VAL A 16 -2.65 25.21 -14.19
N LEU A 17 -2.76 25.01 -12.88
CA LEU A 17 -2.55 23.69 -12.25
C LEU A 17 -3.54 22.64 -12.77
N ARG A 18 -4.81 23.02 -12.98
CA ARG A 18 -5.80 22.13 -13.61
C ARG A 18 -5.36 21.72 -15.01
N GLN A 19 -4.91 22.68 -15.83
CA GLN A 19 -4.48 22.41 -17.19
C GLN A 19 -3.22 21.53 -17.26
N LEU A 20 -2.25 21.75 -16.37
CA LEU A 20 -1.04 20.91 -16.27
C LEU A 20 -1.40 19.46 -15.88
N ASN A 21 -2.37 19.29 -14.98
CA ASN A 21 -2.84 17.95 -14.62
C ASN A 21 -3.53 17.24 -15.79
N GLU A 22 -4.34 17.94 -16.58
CA GLU A 22 -4.94 17.37 -17.81
C GLU A 22 -3.87 16.97 -18.83
N GLN A 23 -2.83 17.80 -19.01
CA GLN A 23 -1.69 17.46 -19.87
C GLN A 23 -0.98 16.20 -19.38
N ARG A 24 -0.78 16.07 -18.05
CA ARG A 24 -0.18 14.88 -17.43
C ARG A 24 -0.98 13.62 -17.72
N LEU A 25 -2.30 13.67 -17.55
CA LEU A 25 -3.21 12.54 -17.81
C LEU A 25 -3.22 12.13 -19.29
N ARG A 26 -2.99 13.07 -20.20
CA ARG A 26 -2.89 12.83 -21.64
C ARG A 26 -1.47 12.48 -22.13
N GLY A 27 -0.48 12.48 -21.23
CA GLY A 27 0.92 12.25 -21.57
C GLY A 27 1.59 13.38 -22.37
N LEU A 28 1.03 14.60 -22.32
CA LEU A 28 1.55 15.75 -23.05
C LEU A 28 2.60 16.50 -22.24
N PHE A 29 3.73 16.81 -22.89
CA PHE A 29 4.87 17.54 -22.32
C PHE A 29 5.51 16.88 -21.09
N CYS A 30 5.15 15.63 -20.78
CA CYS A 30 5.78 14.86 -19.72
C CYS A 30 7.21 14.50 -20.12
N ASP A 31 8.18 15.04 -19.39
CA ASP A 31 9.62 14.92 -19.63
C ASP A 31 10.30 13.99 -18.60
N VAL A 32 9.54 13.47 -17.64
CA VAL A 32 9.98 12.46 -16.67
C VAL A 32 8.89 11.42 -16.45
N THR A 33 9.31 10.19 -16.11
CA THR A 33 8.41 9.12 -15.68
C THR A 33 8.89 8.57 -14.35
N LEU A 34 8.06 8.68 -13.32
CA LEU A 34 8.32 8.06 -12.03
C LEU A 34 7.95 6.58 -12.09
N ILE A 35 8.76 5.72 -11.50
CA ILE A 35 8.52 4.28 -11.44
C ILE A 35 8.35 3.90 -9.98
N ALA A 36 7.21 3.30 -9.64
CA ALA A 36 6.95 2.75 -8.31
C ALA A 36 6.48 1.29 -8.46
N GLY A 37 7.37 0.36 -8.12
CA GLY A 37 7.20 -1.05 -8.48
C GLY A 37 7.10 -1.20 -9.99
N ASP A 38 6.03 -1.84 -10.46
CA ASP A 38 5.78 -2.07 -11.90
C ASP A 38 4.95 -0.94 -12.56
N THR A 39 4.57 0.08 -11.80
CA THR A 39 3.72 1.16 -12.31
C THR A 39 4.55 2.36 -12.74
N LYS A 40 4.20 2.94 -13.89
CA LYS A 40 4.85 4.10 -14.49
C LYS A 40 3.92 5.32 -14.44
N PHE A 41 4.44 6.44 -13.97
CA PHE A 41 3.72 7.70 -13.82
C PHE A 41 4.40 8.80 -14.63
N PRO A 42 3.92 9.14 -15.83
CA PRO A 42 4.44 10.28 -16.57
C PRO A 42 4.11 11.57 -15.82
N ALA A 43 5.06 12.50 -15.77
CA ALA A 43 4.95 13.75 -15.03
C ALA A 43 5.83 14.85 -15.66
N HIS A 44 5.68 16.07 -15.13
CA HIS A 44 6.47 17.23 -15.51
C HIS A 44 7.53 17.53 -14.45
N ARG A 45 8.81 17.58 -14.84
CA ARG A 45 9.93 17.89 -13.92
C ARG A 45 9.74 19.22 -13.21
N SER A 46 9.28 20.24 -13.94
CA SER A 46 9.03 21.59 -13.40
C SER A 46 8.02 21.57 -12.24
N VAL A 47 6.91 20.85 -12.41
CA VAL A 47 5.86 20.73 -11.39
C VAL A 47 6.40 19.96 -10.17
N LEU A 48 7.08 18.82 -10.39
CA LEU A 48 7.66 18.04 -9.30
C LEU A 48 8.69 18.84 -8.50
N ALA A 49 9.60 19.56 -9.17
CA ALA A 49 10.62 20.38 -8.53
C ALA A 49 10.04 21.61 -7.80
N ALA A 50 8.94 22.18 -8.30
CA ALA A 50 8.25 23.28 -7.63
C ALA A 50 7.56 22.80 -6.35
N SER A 51 6.93 21.62 -6.38
CA SER A 51 6.13 21.10 -5.26
C SER A 51 6.93 20.34 -4.20
N SER A 52 8.13 19.85 -4.50
CA SER A 52 8.92 19.04 -3.57
C SER A 52 10.42 19.34 -3.66
N PRO A 53 11.08 19.71 -2.54
CA PRO A 53 12.54 19.85 -2.49
C PRO A 53 13.28 18.57 -2.88
N PHE A 54 12.74 17.40 -2.50
CA PHE A 54 13.32 16.10 -2.86
C PHE A 54 13.40 15.93 -4.38
N PHE A 55 12.29 16.15 -5.09
CA PHE A 55 12.30 16.04 -6.55
C PHE A 55 13.13 17.14 -7.19
N ARG A 56 13.17 18.35 -6.62
CA ARG A 56 14.04 19.41 -7.11
C ARG A 56 15.50 18.98 -7.11
N GLU A 57 16.00 18.51 -5.98
CA GLU A 57 17.38 18.07 -5.84
C GLU A 57 17.66 16.83 -6.71
N ALA A 58 16.76 15.85 -6.70
CA ALA A 58 16.90 14.62 -7.48
C ALA A 58 16.93 14.87 -8.99
N LEU A 59 16.18 15.86 -9.48
CA LEU A 59 16.11 16.21 -10.89
C LEU A 59 17.22 17.16 -11.33
N LEU A 60 17.90 17.84 -10.40
CA LEU A 60 19.08 18.67 -10.67
C LEU A 60 20.38 17.86 -10.58
N ALA A 61 20.44 16.86 -9.71
CA ALA A 61 21.55 15.94 -9.62
C ALA A 61 21.62 15.07 -10.88
N SER A 62 22.72 15.16 -11.62
CA SER A 62 23.04 14.24 -12.73
C SER A 62 23.53 12.86 -12.27
N ALA A 63 23.66 12.67 -10.96
CA ALA A 63 24.10 11.44 -10.31
C ALA A 63 22.99 10.90 -9.39
N PRO A 64 22.93 9.58 -9.12
CA PRO A 64 21.96 9.01 -8.19
C PRO A 64 22.19 9.64 -6.81
N LEU A 65 21.21 10.37 -6.30
CA LEU A 65 21.26 10.85 -4.93
C LEU A 65 21.42 9.65 -3.98
N PRO A 66 22.20 9.77 -2.90
CA PRO A 66 22.13 8.81 -1.81
C PRO A 66 20.68 8.79 -1.32
N LEU A 67 20.04 7.63 -1.38
CA LEU A 67 18.68 7.46 -0.87
C LEU A 67 18.66 7.99 0.58
N PRO A 68 17.71 8.86 0.96
CA PRO A 68 17.52 9.15 2.37
C PRO A 68 17.23 7.82 3.10
N PRO A 69 17.69 7.64 4.35
CA PRO A 69 17.27 6.50 5.14
C PRO A 69 15.74 6.50 5.17
N VAL A 70 15.14 5.38 4.81
CA VAL A 70 13.69 5.13 4.87
C VAL A 70 13.22 5.38 6.32
N THR A 71 12.88 6.63 6.64
CA THR A 71 12.40 7.02 7.97
C THR A 71 10.87 7.05 7.96
N GLY A 72 10.29 6.04 7.32
CA GLY A 72 8.86 5.99 7.03
C GLY A 72 8.40 4.60 6.62
N ALA A 73 8.93 3.55 7.24
CA ALA A 73 8.13 2.33 7.34
C ALA A 73 6.79 2.74 8.00
N PRO A 74 5.62 2.37 7.45
CA PRO A 74 4.39 2.47 8.22
C PRO A 74 4.61 1.72 9.54
N PRO A 75 4.03 2.17 10.68
CA PRO A 75 4.10 1.35 11.88
C PRO A 75 3.54 -0.01 11.49
N THR A 76 4.39 -1.05 11.51
CA THR A 76 3.90 -2.42 11.45
C THR A 76 2.86 -2.51 12.57
N PRO A 77 1.60 -2.87 12.29
CA PRO A 77 0.67 -3.14 13.38
C PRO A 77 1.35 -4.16 14.30
N PRO A 78 1.18 -4.07 15.64
CA PRO A 78 1.72 -5.07 16.52
C PRO A 78 1.23 -6.42 16.03
N THR A 79 2.15 -7.28 15.60
CA THR A 79 1.82 -8.64 15.20
C THR A 79 1.03 -9.25 16.36
N PRO A 80 -0.23 -9.68 16.16
CA PRO A 80 -0.95 -10.34 17.24
C PRO A 80 -0.14 -11.57 17.67
N PRO A 81 -0.09 -11.90 18.97
CA PRO A 81 0.53 -13.14 19.40
C PRO A 81 -0.09 -14.29 18.61
N PRO A 82 0.70 -15.32 18.23
CA PRO A 82 0.14 -16.47 17.53
C PRO A 82 -1.01 -17.04 18.37
N PRO A 83 -2.12 -17.46 17.74
CA PRO A 83 -3.20 -18.11 18.48
C PRO A 83 -2.60 -19.31 19.21
N ILE A 84 -2.77 -19.35 20.53
CA ILE A 84 -2.47 -20.57 21.30
C ILE A 84 -3.43 -21.62 20.76
N LEU A 85 -2.90 -22.54 19.93
CA LEU A 85 -3.64 -23.69 19.49
C LEU A 85 -4.07 -24.48 20.74
N PRO A 86 -5.34 -24.88 20.87
CA PRO A 86 -5.72 -25.82 21.92
C PRO A 86 -4.86 -27.08 21.78
N PRO A 87 -4.55 -27.78 22.89
CA PRO A 87 -3.82 -29.03 22.82
C PRO A 87 -4.53 -29.99 21.87
N PRO A 88 -3.78 -30.78 21.07
CA PRO A 88 -4.38 -31.71 20.12
C PRO A 88 -5.32 -32.66 20.87
N VAL A 89 -6.56 -32.73 20.41
CA VAL A 89 -7.56 -33.65 20.94
C VAL A 89 -7.01 -35.08 20.73
N PRO A 90 -6.96 -35.93 21.77
CA PRO A 90 -6.48 -37.29 21.58
C PRO A 90 -7.36 -38.02 20.56
N PRO A 91 -6.79 -38.90 19.70
CA PRO A 91 -7.54 -39.60 18.69
C PRO A 91 -8.65 -40.41 19.36
N LYS A 92 -9.89 -40.19 18.89
CA LYS A 92 -11.07 -40.92 19.34
C LYS A 92 -10.87 -42.38 18.94
N GLY A 93 -10.58 -43.23 19.92
CA GLY A 93 -10.37 -44.66 19.74
C GLY A 93 -11.51 -45.28 18.94
N GLU A 94 -11.17 -45.89 17.81
CA GLU A 94 -12.04 -46.70 17.00
C GLU A 94 -12.32 -48.00 17.75
N GLY A 95 -13.31 -47.97 18.63
CA GLY A 95 -13.85 -49.13 19.32
C GLY A 95 -14.85 -49.85 18.41
N GLU A 96 -14.32 -50.71 17.55
CA GLU A 96 -15.07 -51.55 16.64
C GLU A 96 -15.70 -52.77 17.35
N ARG A 97 -17.01 -52.96 17.15
CA ARG A 97 -17.82 -54.21 17.13
C ARG A 97 -18.13 -54.99 18.42
N ALA A 98 -19.43 -54.90 18.76
CA ALA A 98 -20.39 -55.99 18.94
C ALA A 98 -20.05 -57.16 19.90
N GLY A 99 -20.54 -57.05 21.13
CA GLY A 99 -20.81 -58.18 22.02
C GLY A 99 -22.31 -58.41 22.17
N LEU A 100 -22.84 -59.45 21.51
CA LEU A 100 -24.18 -59.98 21.70
C LEU A 100 -24.12 -61.03 22.82
N GLU A 101 -24.49 -60.68 24.05
CA GLU A 101 -24.66 -61.67 25.13
C GLU A 101 -26.15 -62.03 25.28
N ARG A 102 -26.43 -63.33 25.07
CA ARG A 102 -27.68 -64.02 25.40
C ARG A 102 -27.50 -64.68 26.76
N THR A 103 -28.34 -64.32 27.74
CA THR A 103 -28.60 -65.10 28.98
C THR A 103 -30.04 -64.83 29.39
N GLN A 104 -30.98 -65.71 29.01
CA GLN A 104 -31.56 -66.79 29.81
C GLN A 104 -32.59 -66.30 30.84
N LYS A 105 -33.87 -66.44 30.45
CA LYS A 105 -35.06 -66.28 31.30
C LYS A 105 -35.34 -67.63 31.97
N GLY A 106 -35.12 -67.72 33.27
CA GLY A 106 -35.63 -68.80 34.11
C GLY A 106 -36.98 -68.40 34.71
N ASP A 107 -37.96 -69.31 34.63
CA ASP A 107 -39.16 -69.46 35.47
C ASP A 107 -39.80 -70.78 34.97
N VAL A 108 -39.49 -71.95 35.53
CA VAL A 108 -40.11 -72.58 36.73
C VAL A 108 -41.64 -72.42 36.64
N GLY A 109 -42.42 -73.45 36.33
CA GLY A 109 -42.56 -74.70 37.07
C GLY A 109 -43.97 -74.71 37.63
#